data_AF-A0A950WY39-F1
#
_entry.id   AF-A0A950WY39-F1
#
_cell.length_a   1.000
_cell.length_b   1.000
_cell.length_c   1.000
_cell.angle_alpha   90.00
_cell.angle_beta   90.00
_cell.angle_gamma   90.00
#
_symmetry.space_group_name_H-M   'P 1'
#
loop_
_entity.id
_entity.type
_entity.pdbx_description
1 polymer ?
#
loop_
_entity_poly.entity_id
_entity_poly.type
_entity_poly.pdbx_seq_one_letter_code
_entity_poly.pdbx_strand_id
1 'polypeptide(L)'
;RRGTLWTFTTQGFVPKSPPYSIKEDPATYVPYAVGYVEFADQARVEGRILENDPEKLTIGMEMEVVVVPLRTDEHGTEIMTYAFKPVTETGAG
;
A
#
# COMPACT_ATOMS: atom_id res chain seq x y z
N ARG A 1 8.09 -7.00 11.69
CA ARG A 1 7.16 -5.99 11.13
C ARG A 1 7.83 -5.08 10.10
N ARG A 2 9.11 -5.30 9.77
CA ARG A 2 9.81 -4.63 8.68
C ARG A 2 10.26 -5.66 7.66
N GLY A 3 10.36 -5.24 6.41
CA GLY A 3 10.84 -6.05 5.30
C GLY A 3 11.38 -5.16 4.20
N THR A 4 11.79 -5.78 3.10
CA THR A 4 12.44 -5.08 1.98
C THR A 4 11.49 -4.99 0.80
N LEU A 5 11.37 -3.82 0.18
CA LEU A 5 10.58 -3.66 -1.04
C LEU A 5 11.21 -4.49 -2.17
N TRP A 6 10.57 -5.58 -2.57
CA TRP A 6 11.07 -6.49 -3.60
C TRP A 6 10.73 -5.99 -5.01
N THR A 7 9.49 -5.53 -5.20
CA THR A 7 9.05 -4.86 -6.43
C THR A 7 7.81 -4.02 -6.14
N PHE A 8 7.51 -3.06 -7.01
CA PHE A 8 6.28 -2.26 -6.93
C PHE A 8 5.79 -1.84 -8.31
N THR A 9 4.53 -1.42 -8.35
CA THR A 9 3.90 -0.75 -9.48
C THR A 9 2.89 0.27 -8.97
N THR A 10 2.40 1.13 -9.85
CA THR A 10 1.33 2.10 -9.55
C THR A 10 0.05 1.67 -10.25
N GLN A 11 -1.06 1.60 -9.50
CA GLN A 11 -2.38 1.46 -10.09
C GLN A 11 -2.87 2.86 -10.50
N GLY A 12 -2.69 3.20 -11.78
CA GLY A 12 -3.02 4.52 -12.34
C GLY A 12 -4.48 4.72 -12.74
N PHE A 13 -5.30 3.66 -12.68
CA PHE A 13 -6.70 3.68 -13.12
C PHE A 13 -7.55 2.83 -12.20
N VAL A 14 -8.84 3.14 -12.09
CA VAL A 14 -9.81 2.36 -11.31
C VAL A 14 -9.78 0.89 -11.75
N PRO A 15 -9.54 -0.07 -10.83
CA PRO A 15 -9.64 -1.48 -11.17
C PRO A 15 -11.03 -1.82 -11.70
N LYS A 16 -11.08 -2.60 -12.80
CA LYS A 16 -12.35 -2.94 -13.46
C LYS A 16 -13.20 -3.85 -12.56
N SER A 17 -14.50 -3.58 -12.54
CA SER A 17 -15.51 -4.46 -11.94
C SER A 17 -16.18 -5.31 -13.03
N PRO A 18 -16.38 -6.63 -12.82
CA PRO A 18 -15.89 -7.50 -11.73
C PRO A 18 -14.42 -7.93 -11.94
N PRO A 19 -13.68 -8.43 -10.93
CA PRO A 19 -14.10 -8.95 -9.62
C PRO A 19 -14.00 -7.97 -8.43
N TYR A 20 -13.51 -6.76 -8.65
CA TYR A 20 -13.32 -5.79 -7.57
C TYR A 20 -14.62 -5.03 -7.29
N SER A 21 -15.08 -5.05 -6.03
CA SER A 21 -16.26 -4.31 -5.57
C SER A 21 -15.92 -2.83 -5.34
N ILE A 22 -15.57 -2.12 -6.42
CA ILE A 22 -15.14 -0.73 -6.34
C ILE A 22 -16.33 0.19 -6.62
N LYS A 23 -16.69 0.97 -5.61
CA LYS A 23 -17.69 2.06 -5.69
C LYS A 23 -17.03 3.42 -6.00
N GLU A 24 -15.74 3.45 -6.30
CA GLU A 24 -15.01 4.70 -6.58
C GLU A 24 -15.36 5.22 -7.98
N ASP A 25 -15.80 6.47 -8.04
CA ASP A 25 -15.99 7.20 -9.28
C ASP A 25 -14.61 7.43 -9.94
N PRO A 26 -14.40 7.06 -11.22
CA PRO A 26 -13.19 7.39 -11.96
C PRO A 26 -12.75 8.85 -11.86
N ALA A 27 -13.69 9.80 -11.68
CA ALA A 27 -13.40 11.21 -11.49
C ALA A 27 -12.78 11.54 -10.12
N THR A 28 -12.94 10.65 -9.13
CA THR A 28 -12.43 10.80 -7.75
C THR A 28 -11.31 9.81 -7.41
N TYR A 29 -10.92 8.96 -8.38
CA TYR A 29 -9.92 7.93 -8.17
C TYR A 29 -8.54 8.53 -7.93
N VAL A 30 -7.92 8.13 -6.84
CA VAL A 30 -6.54 8.50 -6.51
C VAL A 30 -5.65 7.30 -6.82
N PRO A 31 -4.71 7.42 -7.77
CA PRO A 31 -3.70 6.39 -8.00
C PRO A 31 -2.96 6.02 -6.73
N TYR A 32 -2.66 4.73 -6.58
CA TYR A 32 -1.92 4.23 -5.43
C TYR A 32 -0.80 3.28 -5.85
N ALA A 33 0.25 3.24 -5.03
CA ALA A 33 1.31 2.26 -5.18
C ALA A 33 0.92 0.92 -4.54
N VAL A 34 1.33 -0.17 -5.18
CA VAL A 34 1.20 -1.54 -4.68
C VAL A 34 2.53 -2.25 -4.89
N GLY A 35 2.95 -3.05 -3.91
CA GLY A 35 4.20 -3.77 -4.03
C GLY A 35 4.29 -5.00 -3.16
N TYR A 36 5.34 -5.77 -3.41
CA TYR A 36 5.69 -6.95 -2.65
C TYR A 36 6.80 -6.60 -1.67
N VAL A 37 6.56 -6.84 -0.38
CA VAL A 37 7.58 -6.71 0.66
C VAL A 37 8.07 -8.09 1.05
N GLU A 38 9.37 -8.31 0.96
CA GLU A 38 10.04 -9.52 1.39
C GLU A 38 10.36 -9.46 2.88
N PHE A 39 9.85 -10.42 3.64
CA PHE A 39 10.23 -10.67 5.02
C PHE A 39 11.23 -11.83 5.02
N ALA A 40 12.46 -11.55 5.47
CA ALA A 40 13.55 -12.51 5.45
C ALA A 40 13.14 -13.84 6.11
N ASP A 41 13.50 -14.95 5.44
CA ASP A 41 13.20 -16.34 5.85
C ASP A 41 11.71 -16.65 6.04
N GLN A 42 10.81 -15.80 5.52
CA GLN A 42 9.37 -15.96 5.63
C GLN A 42 8.73 -15.97 4.24
N ALA A 43 8.13 -14.86 3.85
CA ALA A 43 7.33 -14.74 2.66
C ALA A 43 7.48 -13.36 2.03
N ARG A 44 7.07 -13.27 0.77
CA ARG A 44 6.78 -11.99 0.11
C ARG A 44 5.28 -11.74 0.20
N VAL A 45 4.91 -10.57 0.69
CA VAL A 45 3.51 -10.18 0.88
C VAL A 45 3.21 -9.00 -0.01
N GLU A 46 2.17 -9.12 -0.84
CA GLU A 46 1.63 -8.02 -1.64
C GLU A 46 0.76 -7.11 -0.77
N GLY A 47 0.86 -5.80 -0.97
CA GLY A 47 0.02 -4.84 -0.25
C GLY A 47 0.14 -3.43 -0.80
N ARG A 48 -0.80 -2.57 -0.38
CA ARG A 48 -0.76 -1.13 -0.70
C ARG A 48 0.48 -0.49 -0.06
N ILE A 49 1.08 0.46 -0.76
CA ILE A 49 2.14 1.32 -0.25
C ILE A 49 1.53 2.71 -0.01
N LEU A 50 1.74 3.29 1.17
CA LEU A 50 1.16 4.60 1.52
C LEU A 50 1.84 5.77 0.80
N GLU A 51 3.09 5.61 0.38
CA GLU A 51 3.75 6.56 -0.51
C GLU A 51 3.28 6.29 -1.94
N ASN A 52 2.60 7.28 -2.53
CA ASN A 52 1.99 7.17 -3.87
C ASN A 52 2.87 7.75 -4.96
N ASP A 53 3.92 8.50 -4.62
CA ASP A 53 4.91 9.00 -5.56
C ASP A 53 5.94 7.89 -5.88
N PRO A 54 5.90 7.31 -7.10
CA PRO A 54 6.81 6.23 -7.46
C PRO A 54 8.28 6.67 -7.50
N GLU A 55 8.57 7.97 -7.65
CA GLU A 55 9.95 8.47 -7.64
C GLU A 55 10.59 8.39 -6.24
N LYS A 56 9.77 8.26 -5.19
CA LYS A 56 10.23 8.07 -3.80
C LYS A 56 10.34 6.60 -3.41
N LEU A 57 9.98 5.68 -4.32
CA LEU A 57 10.05 4.24 -4.09
C LEU A 57 11.24 3.64 -4.83
N THR A 58 12.04 2.87 -4.10
CA THR A 58 13.22 2.21 -4.65
C THR A 58 13.19 0.74 -4.26
N ILE A 59 13.35 -0.16 -5.24
CA ILE A 59 13.52 -1.60 -4.97
C ILE A 59 14.73 -1.78 -4.05
N GLY A 60 14.56 -2.55 -2.97
CA GLY A 60 15.55 -2.74 -1.93
C GLY A 60 15.40 -1.82 -0.71
N MET A 61 14.50 -0.83 -0.73
CA MET A 61 14.28 0.04 0.44
C MET A 61 13.58 -0.69 1.60
N GLU A 62 13.85 -0.26 2.84
CA GLU A 62 13.18 -0.80 4.02
C GLU A 62 11.74 -0.28 4.12
N MET A 63 10.81 -1.20 4.36
CA MET A 63 9.40 -0.96 4.52
C MET A 63 8.92 -1.47 5.88
N GLU A 64 7.95 -0.79 6.48
CA GLU A 64 7.27 -1.25 7.68
C GLU A 64 5.78 -1.52 7.44
N VAL A 65 5.25 -2.51 8.15
CA VAL A 65 3.82 -2.84 8.15
C VAL A 65 3.05 -1.87 9.04
N VAL A 66 2.01 -1.27 8.48
CA VAL A 66 1.05 -0.42 9.20
C VAL A 66 -0.36 -0.94 9.06
N VAL A 67 -1.23 -0.56 10.00
CA VAL A 67 -2.67 -0.82 9.95
C VAL A 67 -3.38 0.48 9.62
N VAL A 68 -4.22 0.48 8.59
CA VAL A 68 -4.93 1.66 8.09
C VAL A 68 -6.41 1.35 7.84
N PRO A 69 -7.31 2.34 7.91
CA PRO A 69 -8.69 2.16 7.50
C PRO A 69 -8.77 1.82 5.99
N LEU A 70 -9.47 0.75 5.64
CA LEU A 70 -9.77 0.38 4.26
C LEU A 70 -11.05 1.08 3.78
N ARG A 71 -12.09 1.04 4.61
CA ARG A 71 -13.40 1.65 4.35
C ARG A 71 -14.20 1.73 5.66
N THR A 72 -15.21 2.59 5.66
CA THR A 72 -16.28 2.58 6.66
C THR A 72 -17.47 1.81 6.10
N ASP A 73 -18.11 0.97 6.91
CA ASP A 73 -19.35 0.30 6.52
C ASP A 73 -20.61 1.16 6.76
N GLU A 74 -21.78 0.62 6.43
CA GLU A 74 -23.08 1.32 6.54
C GLU A 74 -23.47 1.63 8.00
N HIS A 75 -22.83 0.99 8.97
CA HIS A 75 -23.05 1.20 10.40
C HIS A 75 -22.04 2.18 11.01
N GLY A 76 -21.15 2.77 10.20
CA GLY A 76 -20.10 3.67 10.68
C GLY A 76 -18.88 2.95 11.26
N THR A 77 -18.77 1.63 11.09
CA THR A 77 -17.61 0.87 11.59
C THR A 77 -16.44 0.97 10.62
N GLU A 78 -15.26 1.31 11.14
CA GLU A 78 -14.03 1.27 10.35
C GLU A 78 -13.56 -0.17 10.15
N ILE A 79 -13.48 -0.59 8.89
CA ILE A 79 -12.86 -1.83 8.48
C ILE A 79 -11.38 -1.55 8.25
N MET A 80 -10.53 -2.15 9.08
CA MET A 80 -9.08 -1.96 9.03
C MET A 80 -8.41 -2.98 8.11
N THR A 81 -7.29 -2.59 7.50
CA THR A 81 -6.41 -3.46 6.70
C THR A 81 -4.94 -3.17 7.02
N TYR A 82 -4.03 -3.99 6.49
CA TYR A 82 -2.61 -3.69 6.48
C TYR A 82 -2.18 -2.93 5.21
N ALA A 83 -1.09 -2.17 5.33
CA ALA A 83 -0.37 -1.54 4.23
C ALA A 83 1.13 -1.45 4.58
N PHE A 84 1.93 -0.95 3.65
CA PHE A 84 3.36 -0.70 3.83
C PHE A 84 3.67 0.79 3.75
N LYS A 85 4.64 1.26 4.53
CA LYS A 85 5.24 2.59 4.36
C LYS A 85 6.76 2.51 4.32
N PRO A 86 7.43 3.35 3.53
CA PRO A 86 8.88 3.54 3.65
C PRO A 86 9.29 3.85 5.09
N VAL A 87 10.34 3.19 5.57
CA VAL A 87 11.00 3.65 6.78
C VAL A 87 11.83 4.87 6.39
N THR A 88 11.34 6.07 6.70
CA THR A 88 12.20 7.25 6.63
C THR A 88 13.26 7.12 7.73
N GLU A 89 14.54 7.18 7.36
CA GLU A 89 15.57 7.38 8.36
C GLU A 89 15.21 8.65 9.13
N THR A 90 14.85 8.50 10.40
CA THR A 90 14.80 9.65 11.29
C THR A 90 16.25 10.10 11.41
N GLY A 91 16.62 11.11 10.63
CA GLY A 91 17.91 11.76 10.76
C GLY A 91 18.10 12.11 12.23
N ALA A 92 19.10 11.49 12.85
CA ALA A 92 19.69 12.02 14.06
C ALA A 92 20.23 13.41 13.72
N GLY A 93 19.48 14.43 14.10
CA GLY A 93 19.91 15.82 14.18
C GLY A 93 20.18 16.19 15.63
#